data_AF-A0A5C7HL94-F1
#
_entry.id   AF-A0A5C7HL94-F1
#
_cell.length_a   1.000
_cell.length_b   1.000
_cell.length_c   1.000
_cell.angle_alpha   90.00
_cell.angle_beta   90.00
_cell.angle_gamma   90.00
#
_symmetry.space_group_name_H-M   'P 1'
#
loop_
_entity.id
_entity.type
_entity.pdbx_description
1 polymer ?
#
loop_
_entity_poly.entity_id
_entity_poly.type
_entity_poly.pdbx_seq_one_letter_code
_entity_poly.pdbx_strand_id
1 'polypeptide(L)'
;MKKKDVQQRRIHVQSATATRESDQELEKRLLQTLCRMKSEASYDAIPERRSANYKPNVWKYDFIQSLNATKFDEEEHKNRAEKLKEEVKLMFAKSMEVLAKLELIDIFMKLGLSILFEKEILEALDSIHYHTLEEDLYATALCFRLLRLHGHEISQDIFRGFMDGNGSFSKSKCRDIKGLIELFEASHLALQGENILEEAKGFSNGILREAYSTLDGELAEKVAHILELPSHCRLQWFQVKWHLKMYERNKDINSSTTINLLCELAKLNFNMVQATHQNELKEVSRWWENLGLFGKLNFARDRVIESFMTGLGLVYDPKQSSYRKWIAKATALVIVMDDIYDVYGSLEELQHFTNAVDRWDSKEIQHLPDYMKIFFQVLYDTTNEMADEIRNEKGWNQVLPYLKKVWADHTKAILMEAKWYNEGYIPSLEEYLSNGWMTSGCLVLGVLSFFSIMNEVSHEMEHFLENNHQQILHDPCLILRLLNDLSTHKVN
;
A
#
# COMPACT_ATOMS: atom_id res chain seq x y z
N MET A 1 10.68 86.95 32.38
CA MET A 1 11.69 85.97 32.87
C MET A 1 11.27 84.50 32.68
N LYS A 2 10.55 84.11 31.62
CA LYS A 2 10.10 82.70 31.40
C LYS A 2 10.09 82.28 29.91
N LYS A 3 11.05 82.77 29.11
CA LYS A 3 11.18 82.33 27.70
C LYS A 3 12.60 81.87 27.29
N LYS A 4 13.63 82.12 28.11
CA LYS A 4 15.00 81.63 27.83
C LYS A 4 15.28 80.23 28.41
N ASP A 5 14.70 79.86 29.55
CA ASP A 5 14.91 78.53 30.17
C ASP A 5 14.27 77.36 29.41
N VAL A 6 13.20 77.59 28.66
CA VAL A 6 12.52 76.52 27.89
C VAL A 6 13.30 76.16 26.62
N GLN A 7 13.99 77.13 26.02
CA GLN A 7 14.79 76.90 24.81
C GLN A 7 16.08 76.13 25.14
N GLN A 8 16.76 76.45 26.25
CA GLN A 8 17.98 75.74 26.67
C GLN A 8 17.70 74.30 27.13
N ARG A 9 16.57 74.04 27.81
CA ARG A 9 16.17 72.66 28.15
C ARG A 9 15.79 71.83 26.93
N ARG A 10 15.18 72.42 25.89
CA ARG A 10 14.89 71.71 24.62
C ARG A 10 16.16 71.30 23.87
N ILE A 11 17.17 72.16 23.84
CA ILE A 11 18.45 71.88 23.16
C ILE A 11 19.24 70.79 23.90
N HIS A 12 19.24 70.79 25.24
CA HIS A 12 19.89 69.73 26.02
C HIS A 12 19.19 68.37 25.88
N VAL A 13 17.86 68.33 25.82
CA VAL A 13 17.11 67.09 25.62
C VAL A 13 17.30 66.56 24.19
N GLN A 14 17.29 67.43 23.17
CA GLN A 14 17.55 67.02 21.77
C GLN A 14 18.99 66.54 21.55
N SER A 15 19.97 67.16 22.21
CA SER A 15 21.38 66.73 22.17
C SER A 15 21.58 65.37 22.86
N ALA A 16 20.90 65.11 23.97
CA ALA A 16 20.97 63.85 24.71
C ALA A 16 20.23 62.70 24.00
N THR A 17 19.14 62.98 23.28
CA THR A 17 18.45 61.98 22.44
C THR A 17 19.25 61.65 21.19
N ALA A 18 19.88 62.64 20.55
CA ALA A 18 20.71 62.41 19.36
C ALA A 18 21.97 61.59 19.66
N THR A 19 22.58 61.74 20.85
CA THR A 19 23.72 60.92 21.28
C THR A 19 23.31 59.49 21.63
N ARG A 20 22.12 59.28 22.21
CA ARG A 20 21.58 57.93 22.45
C ARG A 20 21.22 57.19 21.16
N GLU A 21 20.66 57.89 20.18
CA GLU A 21 20.35 57.30 18.87
C GLU A 21 21.63 56.95 18.08
N SER A 22 22.70 57.76 18.21
CA SER A 22 23.99 57.44 17.58
C SER A 22 24.69 56.24 18.23
N ASP A 23 24.60 56.11 19.56
CA ASP A 23 25.20 54.99 20.28
C ASP A 23 24.48 53.67 20.00
N GLN A 24 23.14 53.69 19.91
CA GLN A 24 22.35 52.51 19.52
C GLN A 24 22.62 52.07 18.07
N GLU A 25 22.80 53.01 17.14
CA GLU A 25 23.14 52.70 15.76
C GLU A 25 24.58 52.16 15.62
N LEU A 26 25.52 52.67 16.45
CA LEU A 26 26.88 52.15 16.54
C LEU A 26 26.91 50.73 17.12
N GLU A 27 26.12 50.46 18.17
CA GLU A 27 25.97 49.15 18.80
C GLU A 27 25.34 48.14 17.83
N LYS A 28 24.35 48.56 17.03
CA LYS A 28 23.73 47.74 15.99
C LYS A 28 24.70 47.42 14.85
N ARG A 29 25.54 48.37 14.46
CA ARG A 29 26.62 48.14 13.47
C ARG A 29 27.74 47.25 14.00
N LEU A 30 28.11 47.40 15.28
CA LEU A 30 29.06 46.50 15.95
C LEU A 30 28.50 45.08 16.06
N LEU A 31 27.21 44.92 16.39
CA LEU A 31 26.52 43.62 16.39
C LEU A 31 26.46 43.00 14.99
N GLN A 32 26.14 43.78 13.95
CA GLN A 32 26.16 43.29 12.57
C GLN A 32 27.57 42.92 12.09
N THR A 33 28.59 43.65 12.52
CA THR A 33 30.01 43.35 12.22
C THR A 33 30.49 42.12 12.99
N LEU A 34 30.08 41.94 14.24
CA LEU A 34 30.31 40.72 15.04
C LEU A 34 29.57 39.51 14.46
N CYS A 35 28.37 39.68 13.92
CA CYS A 35 27.65 38.62 13.20
C CYS A 35 28.33 38.25 11.88
N ARG A 36 28.87 39.22 11.13
CA ARG A 36 29.66 38.97 9.91
C ARG A 36 31.03 38.35 10.19
N MET A 37 31.69 38.75 11.28
CA MET A 37 32.94 38.13 11.70
C MET A 37 32.75 36.70 12.25
N LYS A 38 31.55 36.38 12.75
CA LYS A 38 31.17 34.99 13.08
C LYS A 38 30.83 34.13 11.84
N SER A 39 30.53 34.72 10.68
CA SER A 39 30.30 33.95 9.44
C SER A 39 31.57 33.68 8.62
N GLU A 40 32.72 34.27 8.98
CA GLU A 40 34.02 34.00 8.32
C GLU A 40 34.94 33.09 9.15
N ALA A 41 34.46 32.56 10.28
CA ALA A 41 35.14 31.48 11.00
C ALA A 41 34.60 30.13 10.50
N SER A 42 35.31 29.54 9.54
CA SER A 42 35.27 28.11 9.25
C SER A 42 35.34 27.30 10.55
N TYR A 43 34.23 26.67 10.89
CA TYR A 43 34.16 25.55 11.82
C TYR A 43 33.15 24.57 11.23
N ASP A 44 33.59 23.31 11.10
CA ASP A 44 32.78 22.13 10.85
C ASP A 44 31.62 22.04 11.86
N ALA A 45 30.54 22.80 11.62
CA ALA A 45 29.32 22.66 12.37
C ALA A 45 28.66 21.37 11.90
N ILE A 46 28.71 20.34 12.74
CA ILE A 46 27.94 19.11 12.55
C ILE A 46 26.48 19.54 12.29
N PRO A 47 25.87 19.17 11.15
CA PRO A 47 24.49 19.54 10.87
C PRO A 47 23.60 19.08 12.03
N GLU A 48 22.80 19.99 12.58
CA GLU A 48 21.82 19.64 13.61
C GLU A 48 20.79 18.68 12.98
N ARG A 49 20.80 17.43 13.43
CA ARG A 49 19.98 16.36 12.86
C ARG A 49 18.61 16.35 13.51
N ARG A 50 17.56 16.35 12.68
CA ARG A 50 16.19 16.10 13.17
C ARG A 50 16.02 14.61 13.47
N SER A 51 15.05 14.31 14.33
CA SER A 51 14.61 12.95 14.62
C SER A 51 13.10 12.95 14.80
N ALA A 52 12.43 11.97 14.21
CA ALA A 52 10.99 11.74 14.37
C ALA A 52 10.65 10.94 15.64
N ASN A 53 11.64 10.55 16.45
CA ASN A 53 11.46 9.76 17.67
C ASN A 53 10.65 8.46 17.46
N TYR A 54 10.98 7.73 16.38
CA TYR A 54 10.27 6.51 16.03
C TYR A 54 10.32 5.47 17.16
N LYS A 55 9.19 4.78 17.34
CA LYS A 55 9.11 3.64 18.26
C LYS A 55 9.92 2.47 17.70
N PRO A 56 10.54 1.66 18.57
CA PRO A 56 11.25 0.46 18.14
C PRO A 56 10.31 -0.53 17.44
N ASN A 57 10.91 -1.53 16.80
CA ASN A 57 10.21 -2.65 16.20
C ASN A 57 9.38 -3.39 17.28
N VAL A 58 8.13 -3.69 16.94
CA VAL A 58 7.20 -4.39 17.85
C VAL A 58 7.57 -5.88 17.93
N TRP A 59 8.19 -6.41 16.88
CA TRP A 59 8.56 -7.80 16.76
C TRP A 59 10.01 -8.00 17.17
N LYS A 60 10.24 -8.93 18.08
CA LYS A 60 11.60 -9.35 18.46
C LYS A 60 12.12 -10.34 17.43
N TYR A 61 13.34 -10.15 16.94
CA TYR A 61 13.94 -11.06 15.96
C TYR A 61 14.08 -12.49 16.46
N ASP A 62 14.49 -12.70 17.70
CA ASP A 62 14.53 -14.04 18.31
C ASP A 62 13.15 -14.74 18.27
N PHE A 63 12.07 -13.98 18.45
CA PHE A 63 10.72 -14.53 18.34
C PHE A 63 10.42 -14.94 16.89
N ILE A 64 10.74 -14.10 15.91
CA ILE A 64 10.57 -14.42 14.49
C ILE A 64 11.37 -15.67 14.11
N GLN A 65 12.64 -15.76 14.52
CA GLN A 65 13.48 -16.93 14.26
C GLN A 65 12.95 -18.20 14.95
N SER A 66 12.26 -18.07 16.09
CA SER A 66 11.67 -19.19 16.84
C SER A 66 10.36 -19.75 16.26
N LEU A 67 9.73 -19.09 15.29
CA LEU A 67 8.43 -19.52 14.74
C LEU A 67 8.48 -20.97 14.21
N ASN A 68 7.54 -21.83 14.60
CA ASN A 68 7.53 -23.22 14.14
C ASN A 68 6.85 -23.33 12.75
N ALA A 69 7.62 -23.02 11.72
CA ALA A 69 7.17 -22.99 10.35
C ALA A 69 7.13 -24.37 9.65
N THR A 70 7.44 -25.47 10.35
CA THR A 70 7.36 -26.83 9.78
C THR A 70 6.14 -27.62 10.26
N LYS A 71 5.37 -27.06 11.21
CA LYS A 71 4.22 -27.76 11.82
C LYS A 71 3.18 -28.26 10.80
N PHE A 72 3.01 -27.54 9.69
CA PHE A 72 2.04 -27.89 8.65
C PHE A 72 2.69 -28.48 7.38
N ASP A 73 4.00 -28.78 7.43
CA ASP A 73 4.71 -29.46 6.35
C ASP A 73 4.57 -30.99 6.41
N GLU A 74 3.95 -31.49 7.48
CA GLU A 74 3.71 -32.92 7.69
C GLU A 74 2.86 -33.54 6.58
N GLU A 75 3.27 -34.73 6.15
CA GLU A 75 2.67 -35.48 5.05
C GLU A 75 1.18 -35.78 5.30
N GLU A 76 0.77 -35.92 6.56
CA GLU A 76 -0.63 -36.10 6.94
C GLU A 76 -1.51 -34.90 6.55
N HIS A 77 -1.05 -33.67 6.81
CA HIS A 77 -1.79 -32.45 6.50
C HIS A 77 -1.92 -32.25 4.99
N LYS A 78 -0.83 -32.50 4.23
CA LYS A 78 -0.84 -32.44 2.77
C LYS A 78 -1.81 -33.45 2.15
N ASN A 79 -1.76 -34.71 2.60
CA ASN A 79 -2.65 -35.76 2.14
C ASN A 79 -4.12 -35.45 2.45
N ARG A 80 -4.42 -34.90 3.64
CA ARG A 80 -5.78 -34.49 3.99
C ARG A 80 -6.26 -33.33 3.12
N ALA A 81 -5.41 -32.33 2.88
CA ALA A 81 -5.73 -31.18 2.03
C ALA A 81 -6.01 -31.60 0.58
N GLU A 82 -5.18 -32.46 -0.01
CA GLU A 82 -5.40 -32.97 -1.37
C GLU A 82 -6.68 -33.80 -1.48
N LYS A 83 -6.97 -34.67 -0.50
CA LYS A 83 -8.23 -35.41 -0.47
C LYS A 83 -9.45 -34.48 -0.44
N LEU A 84 -9.43 -33.47 0.42
CA LEU A 84 -10.53 -32.49 0.53
C LEU A 84 -10.64 -31.64 -0.74
N LYS A 85 -9.52 -31.26 -1.36
CA LYS A 85 -9.49 -30.52 -2.62
C LYS A 85 -10.18 -31.30 -3.74
N GLU A 86 -9.89 -32.60 -3.88
CA GLU A 86 -10.55 -33.46 -4.88
C GLU A 86 -12.05 -33.63 -4.58
N GLU A 87 -12.44 -33.80 -3.31
CA GLU A 87 -13.85 -33.84 -2.92
C GLU A 87 -14.59 -32.55 -3.30
N VAL A 88 -14.00 -31.38 -2.98
CA VAL A 88 -14.55 -30.07 -3.33
C VAL A 88 -14.62 -29.86 -4.84
N LYS A 89 -13.58 -30.27 -5.58
CA LYS A 89 -13.55 -30.19 -7.05
C LYS A 89 -14.68 -31.00 -7.69
N LEU A 90 -14.91 -32.22 -7.21
CA LEU A 90 -16.03 -33.05 -7.66
C LEU A 90 -17.39 -32.42 -7.34
N MET A 91 -17.54 -31.77 -6.19
CA MET A 91 -18.76 -31.04 -5.83
C MET A 91 -18.98 -29.85 -6.75
N PHE A 92 -17.93 -29.07 -7.01
CA PHE A 92 -17.97 -27.91 -7.87
C PHE A 92 -18.39 -28.28 -9.30
N ALA A 93 -17.81 -29.36 -9.85
CA ALA A 93 -18.16 -29.87 -11.18
C ALA A 93 -19.61 -30.39 -11.28
N LYS A 94 -20.18 -30.92 -10.18
CA LYS A 94 -21.56 -31.42 -10.12
C LYS A 94 -22.60 -30.33 -9.98
N SER A 95 -22.22 -29.13 -9.53
CA SER A 95 -23.16 -28.02 -9.41
C SER A 95 -23.66 -27.65 -10.80
N MET A 96 -24.97 -27.78 -11.05
CA MET A 96 -25.57 -27.44 -12.35
C MET A 96 -26.25 -26.06 -12.36
N GLU A 97 -26.59 -25.53 -11.18
CA GLU A 97 -27.24 -24.24 -11.04
C GLU A 97 -26.21 -23.10 -11.05
N VAL A 98 -26.47 -22.07 -11.87
CA VAL A 98 -25.55 -20.93 -12.05
C VAL A 98 -25.34 -20.17 -10.74
N LEU A 99 -26.40 -19.89 -9.99
CA LEU A 99 -26.31 -19.18 -8.71
C LEU A 99 -25.48 -19.97 -7.70
N ALA A 100 -25.72 -21.27 -7.54
CA ALA A 100 -24.95 -22.11 -6.62
C ALA A 100 -23.46 -22.16 -7.00
N LYS A 101 -23.12 -22.15 -8.30
CA LYS A 101 -21.72 -22.04 -8.75
C LYS A 101 -21.11 -20.68 -8.35
N LEU A 102 -21.82 -19.58 -8.59
CA LEU A 102 -21.37 -18.23 -8.22
C LEU A 102 -21.15 -18.12 -6.70
N GLU A 103 -22.08 -18.63 -5.89
CA GLU A 103 -21.94 -18.65 -4.43
C GLU A 103 -20.71 -19.47 -3.99
N LEU A 104 -20.44 -20.62 -4.62
CA LEU A 104 -19.24 -21.41 -4.33
C LEU A 104 -17.94 -20.68 -4.70
N ILE A 105 -17.90 -20.01 -5.86
CA ILE A 105 -16.75 -19.20 -6.27
C ILE A 105 -16.50 -18.08 -5.26
N ASP A 106 -17.55 -17.38 -4.84
CA ASP A 106 -17.46 -16.31 -3.84
C ASP A 106 -16.95 -16.83 -2.48
N ILE A 107 -17.40 -18.02 -2.06
CA ILE A 107 -16.87 -18.68 -0.87
C ILE A 107 -15.40 -19.04 -1.04
N PHE A 108 -14.98 -19.53 -2.21
CA PHE A 108 -13.56 -19.85 -2.47
C PHE A 108 -12.68 -18.61 -2.33
N MET A 109 -13.11 -17.48 -2.89
CA MET A 109 -12.40 -16.20 -2.76
C MET A 109 -12.32 -15.74 -1.30
N LYS A 110 -13.46 -15.71 -0.59
CA LYS A 110 -13.55 -15.27 0.81
C LYS A 110 -12.76 -16.16 1.77
N LEU A 111 -12.59 -17.45 1.45
CA LEU A 111 -11.83 -18.41 2.26
C LEU A 111 -10.35 -18.57 1.81
N GLY A 112 -9.89 -17.80 0.82
CA GLY A 112 -8.52 -17.89 0.31
C GLY A 112 -8.22 -19.22 -0.40
N LEU A 113 -9.25 -19.89 -0.91
CA LEU A 113 -9.16 -21.16 -1.63
C LEU A 113 -8.99 -20.98 -3.14
N SER A 114 -9.15 -19.78 -3.68
CA SER A 114 -9.05 -19.53 -5.13
C SER A 114 -7.75 -20.03 -5.75
N ILE A 115 -6.63 -19.94 -5.02
CA ILE A 115 -5.31 -20.47 -5.47
C ILE A 115 -5.29 -21.98 -5.71
N LEU A 116 -6.25 -22.73 -5.17
CA LEU A 116 -6.38 -24.18 -5.35
C LEU A 116 -7.28 -24.56 -6.54
N PHE A 117 -8.12 -23.63 -7.00
CA PHE A 117 -9.21 -23.87 -7.97
C PHE A 117 -9.24 -22.84 -9.10
N GLU A 118 -8.12 -22.17 -9.38
CA GLU A 118 -8.03 -21.06 -10.35
C GLU A 118 -8.59 -21.46 -11.72
N LYS A 119 -8.18 -22.62 -12.23
CA LYS A 119 -8.66 -23.15 -13.51
C LYS A 119 -10.17 -23.38 -13.49
N GLU A 120 -10.68 -24.06 -12.47
CA GLU A 120 -12.09 -24.38 -12.34
C GLU A 120 -12.96 -23.12 -12.20
N ILE A 121 -12.48 -22.10 -11.48
CA ILE A 121 -13.15 -20.81 -11.34
C ILE A 121 -13.25 -20.11 -12.70
N LEU A 122 -12.13 -20.01 -13.43
CA LEU A 122 -12.10 -19.37 -14.74
C LEU A 122 -13.04 -20.07 -15.74
N GLU A 123 -12.93 -21.39 -15.88
CA GLU A 123 -13.80 -22.17 -16.77
C GLU A 123 -15.28 -22.03 -16.40
N ALA A 124 -15.59 -21.95 -15.10
CA ALA A 124 -16.95 -21.75 -14.65
C ALA A 124 -17.47 -20.37 -15.04
N LEU A 125 -16.72 -19.29 -14.79
CA LEU A 125 -17.13 -17.92 -15.10
C LEU A 125 -17.27 -17.69 -16.62
N ASP A 126 -16.34 -18.20 -17.42
CA ASP A 126 -16.39 -18.16 -18.89
C ASP A 126 -17.67 -18.80 -19.46
N SER A 127 -18.22 -19.80 -18.77
CA SER A 127 -19.42 -20.51 -19.19
C SER A 127 -20.74 -19.83 -18.79
N ILE A 128 -20.70 -18.75 -18.01
CA ILE A 128 -21.92 -18.13 -17.45
C ILE A 128 -22.65 -17.29 -18.50
N HIS A 129 -23.93 -17.59 -18.69
CA HIS A 129 -24.86 -16.75 -19.43
C HIS A 129 -25.73 -15.94 -18.47
N TYR A 130 -25.30 -14.71 -18.17
CA TYR A 130 -25.88 -13.85 -17.13
C TYR A 130 -27.33 -13.39 -17.39
N HIS A 131 -27.82 -13.45 -18.64
CA HIS A 131 -29.19 -13.04 -19.00
C HIS A 131 -30.27 -13.91 -18.32
N THR A 132 -29.87 -15.03 -17.70
CA THR A 132 -30.76 -15.93 -16.97
C THR A 132 -31.04 -15.50 -15.52
N LEU A 133 -30.39 -14.42 -15.03
CA LEU A 133 -30.43 -14.01 -13.61
C LEU A 133 -31.16 -12.68 -13.36
N GLU A 134 -31.67 -12.02 -14.41
CA GLU A 134 -32.11 -10.60 -14.42
C GLU A 134 -33.26 -10.25 -13.46
N GLU A 135 -33.95 -11.23 -12.86
CA GLU A 135 -35.06 -11.00 -11.93
C GLU A 135 -34.64 -10.99 -10.45
N ASP A 136 -33.46 -11.51 -10.11
CA ASP A 136 -32.95 -11.61 -8.74
C ASP A 136 -31.78 -10.64 -8.54
N LEU A 137 -31.96 -9.66 -7.62
CA LEU A 137 -30.96 -8.64 -7.34
C LEU A 137 -29.65 -9.25 -6.80
N TYR A 138 -29.76 -10.23 -5.91
CA TYR A 138 -28.60 -10.89 -5.31
C TYR A 138 -27.81 -11.65 -6.38
N ALA A 139 -28.50 -12.48 -7.17
CA ALA A 139 -27.86 -13.27 -8.22
C ALA A 139 -27.22 -12.37 -9.29
N THR A 140 -27.92 -11.31 -9.71
CA THR A 140 -27.43 -10.35 -10.69
C THR A 140 -26.19 -9.61 -10.18
N ALA A 141 -26.24 -9.07 -8.96
CA ALA A 141 -25.13 -8.33 -8.38
C ALA A 141 -23.90 -9.22 -8.13
N LEU A 142 -24.11 -10.44 -7.64
CA LEU A 142 -23.04 -11.41 -7.43
C LEU A 142 -22.39 -11.81 -8.76
N CYS A 143 -23.19 -12.12 -9.78
CA CYS A 143 -22.72 -12.46 -11.12
C CYS A 143 -21.90 -11.32 -11.72
N PHE A 144 -22.44 -10.10 -11.71
CA PHE A 144 -21.76 -8.90 -12.18
C PHE A 144 -20.41 -8.69 -11.48
N ARG A 145 -20.39 -8.76 -10.14
CA ARG A 145 -19.18 -8.57 -9.34
C ARG A 145 -18.12 -9.61 -9.68
N LEU A 146 -18.48 -10.89 -9.69
CA LEU A 146 -17.54 -11.97 -9.96
C LEU A 146 -17.00 -11.92 -11.39
N LEU A 147 -17.84 -11.67 -12.38
CA LEU A 147 -17.42 -11.52 -13.77
C LEU A 147 -16.45 -10.34 -13.95
N ARG A 148 -16.76 -9.16 -13.39
CA ARG A 148 -15.85 -8.00 -13.47
C ARG A 148 -14.53 -8.22 -12.74
N LEU A 149 -14.54 -8.87 -11.57
CA LEU A 149 -13.31 -9.21 -10.84
C LEU A 149 -12.38 -10.13 -11.64
N HIS A 150 -12.91 -10.90 -12.59
CA HIS A 150 -12.15 -11.80 -13.46
C HIS A 150 -11.97 -11.23 -14.89
N GLY A 151 -12.17 -9.92 -15.08
CA GLY A 151 -11.84 -9.23 -16.33
C GLY A 151 -12.90 -9.29 -17.42
N HIS A 152 -14.11 -9.79 -17.14
CA HIS A 152 -15.20 -9.75 -18.11
C HIS A 152 -15.82 -8.35 -18.19
N GLU A 153 -16.04 -7.87 -19.41
CA GLU A 153 -16.72 -6.61 -19.68
C GLU A 153 -18.24 -6.77 -19.55
N ILE A 154 -18.77 -6.51 -18.36
CA ILE A 154 -20.22 -6.53 -18.09
C ILE A 154 -20.75 -5.11 -17.97
N SER A 155 -21.77 -4.76 -18.76
CA SER A 155 -22.42 -3.44 -18.71
C SER A 155 -23.23 -3.26 -17.41
N GLN A 156 -23.17 -2.06 -16.83
CA GLN A 156 -24.04 -1.61 -15.73
C GLN A 156 -25.55 -1.71 -16.06
N ASP A 157 -25.90 -1.80 -17.34
CA ASP A 157 -27.29 -1.86 -17.80
C ASP A 157 -28.04 -3.11 -17.31
N ILE A 158 -27.31 -4.14 -16.87
CA ILE A 158 -27.89 -5.32 -16.22
C ILE A 158 -28.74 -4.95 -14.99
N PHE A 159 -28.49 -3.79 -14.36
CA PHE A 159 -29.23 -3.33 -13.20
C PHE A 159 -30.51 -2.54 -13.52
N ARG A 160 -30.79 -2.22 -14.80
CA ARG A 160 -31.97 -1.42 -15.20
C ARG A 160 -33.29 -2.04 -14.75
N GLY A 161 -33.36 -3.37 -14.68
CA GLY A 161 -34.54 -4.10 -14.20
C GLY A 161 -34.96 -3.71 -12.78
N PHE A 162 -34.01 -3.27 -11.94
CA PHE A 162 -34.23 -2.91 -10.53
C PHE A 162 -34.54 -1.43 -10.31
N MET A 163 -34.47 -0.61 -11.37
CA MET A 163 -34.73 0.83 -11.31
C MET A 163 -36.22 1.16 -11.49
N ASP A 164 -36.59 2.37 -11.09
CA ASP A 164 -37.89 3.00 -11.33
C ASP A 164 -37.87 3.92 -12.57
N GLY A 165 -39.02 4.52 -12.89
CA GLY A 165 -39.14 5.41 -14.06
C GLY A 165 -38.39 6.74 -13.95
N ASN A 166 -37.87 7.07 -12.76
CA ASN A 166 -37.08 8.29 -12.53
C ASN A 166 -35.57 8.03 -12.65
N GLY A 167 -35.16 6.77 -12.88
CA GLY A 167 -33.76 6.39 -12.94
C GLY A 167 -33.12 6.23 -11.55
N SER A 168 -33.90 5.88 -10.52
CA SER A 168 -33.38 5.48 -9.21
C SER A 168 -33.69 4.01 -8.93
N PHE A 169 -32.89 3.33 -8.09
CA PHE A 169 -33.23 1.99 -7.64
C PHE A 169 -34.56 1.98 -6.87
N SER A 170 -35.43 1.05 -7.25
CA SER A 170 -36.74 0.93 -6.63
C SER A 170 -36.64 0.21 -5.29
N LYS A 171 -37.01 0.88 -4.20
CA LYS A 171 -37.17 0.25 -2.86
C LYS A 171 -38.13 -0.95 -2.89
N SER A 172 -39.12 -0.95 -3.79
CA SER A 172 -40.07 -2.06 -3.89
C SER A 172 -39.49 -3.29 -4.58
N LYS A 173 -38.47 -3.12 -5.44
CA LYS A 173 -37.75 -4.20 -6.13
C LYS A 173 -36.51 -4.66 -5.35
N CYS A 174 -35.87 -3.75 -4.60
CA CYS A 174 -34.65 -4.01 -3.83
C CYS A 174 -34.94 -4.12 -2.33
N ARG A 175 -35.72 -5.11 -1.92
CA ARG A 175 -36.14 -5.28 -0.50
C ARG A 175 -35.20 -6.14 0.32
N ASP A 176 -34.52 -7.08 -0.33
CA ASP A 176 -33.69 -8.07 0.33
C ASP A 176 -32.36 -7.47 0.76
N ILE A 177 -32.03 -7.61 2.05
CA ILE A 177 -30.77 -7.13 2.60
C ILE A 177 -29.58 -7.88 1.98
N LYS A 178 -29.71 -9.19 1.70
CA LYS A 178 -28.63 -9.97 1.07
C LYS A 178 -28.34 -9.42 -0.33
N GLY A 179 -29.38 -9.15 -1.13
CA GLY A 179 -29.26 -8.48 -2.42
C GLY A 179 -28.69 -7.06 -2.35
N LEU A 180 -29.06 -6.27 -1.33
CA LEU A 180 -28.51 -4.93 -1.13
C LEU A 180 -27.03 -4.92 -0.73
N ILE A 181 -26.60 -5.90 0.08
CA ILE A 181 -25.18 -6.12 0.41
C ILE A 181 -24.39 -6.39 -0.87
N GLU A 182 -24.86 -7.30 -1.72
CA GLU A 182 -24.15 -7.61 -2.96
C GLU A 182 -24.22 -6.48 -3.98
N LEU A 183 -25.32 -5.72 -4.05
CA LEU A 183 -25.41 -4.52 -4.89
C LEU A 183 -24.38 -3.48 -4.43
N PHE A 184 -24.23 -3.28 -3.12
CA PHE A 184 -23.21 -2.40 -2.56
C PHE A 184 -21.81 -2.88 -2.96
N GLU A 185 -21.48 -4.16 -2.76
CA GLU A 185 -20.17 -4.71 -3.14
C GLU A 185 -19.90 -4.60 -4.65
N ALA A 186 -20.88 -4.92 -5.50
CA ALA A 186 -20.81 -4.81 -6.95
C ALA A 186 -20.58 -3.35 -7.42
N SER A 187 -21.23 -2.38 -6.75
CA SER A 187 -21.11 -0.96 -7.11
C SER A 187 -19.71 -0.37 -6.90
N HIS A 188 -18.84 -1.04 -6.12
CA HIS A 188 -17.45 -0.63 -5.94
C HIS A 188 -16.54 -1.01 -7.11
N LEU A 189 -17.06 -1.76 -8.09
CA LEU A 189 -16.38 -2.04 -9.36
C LEU A 189 -16.76 -1.05 -10.48
N ALA A 190 -17.38 0.07 -10.13
CA ALA A 190 -17.75 1.10 -11.08
C ALA A 190 -16.53 1.73 -11.76
N LEU A 191 -16.63 1.89 -13.07
CA LEU A 191 -15.70 2.68 -13.87
C LEU A 191 -16.22 4.12 -14.03
N GLN A 192 -15.34 5.01 -14.48
CA GLN A 192 -15.71 6.41 -14.72
C GLN A 192 -16.85 6.52 -15.75
N GLY A 193 -17.90 7.27 -15.40
CA GLY A 193 -19.09 7.46 -16.24
C GLY A 193 -20.21 6.44 -16.02
N GLU A 194 -20.03 5.46 -15.12
CA GLU A 194 -21.05 4.47 -14.80
C GLU A 194 -22.07 4.95 -13.76
N ASN A 195 -22.96 5.83 -14.21
CA ASN A 195 -23.95 6.49 -13.35
C ASN A 195 -24.92 5.53 -12.64
N ILE A 196 -25.26 4.38 -13.23
CA ILE A 196 -26.15 3.38 -12.60
C ILE A 196 -25.44 2.76 -11.39
N LEU A 197 -24.14 2.46 -11.49
CA LEU A 197 -23.39 1.89 -10.37
C LEU A 197 -23.11 2.94 -9.29
N GLU A 198 -22.90 4.20 -9.66
CA GLU A 198 -22.79 5.27 -8.66
C GLU A 198 -24.10 5.48 -7.90
N GLU A 199 -25.25 5.43 -8.59
CA GLU A 199 -26.56 5.44 -7.95
C GLU A 199 -26.79 4.18 -7.10
N ALA A 200 -26.36 3.00 -7.57
CA ALA A 200 -26.42 1.74 -6.82
C ALA A 200 -25.64 1.85 -5.50
N LYS A 201 -24.45 2.45 -5.54
CA LYS A 201 -23.59 2.68 -4.37
C LYS A 201 -24.30 3.58 -3.36
N GLY A 202 -24.82 4.73 -3.81
CA GLY A 202 -25.55 5.67 -2.96
C GLY A 202 -26.81 5.05 -2.34
N PHE A 203 -27.62 4.39 -3.17
CA PHE A 203 -28.88 3.76 -2.76
C PHE A 203 -28.65 2.63 -1.74
N SER A 204 -27.79 1.66 -2.07
CA SER A 204 -27.51 0.53 -1.19
C SER A 204 -26.87 0.97 0.12
N ASN A 205 -25.90 1.88 0.09
CA ASN A 205 -25.29 2.47 1.30
C ASN A 205 -26.34 3.14 2.20
N GLY A 206 -27.26 3.92 1.62
CA GLY A 206 -28.32 4.60 2.35
C GLY A 206 -29.25 3.62 3.07
N ILE A 207 -29.76 2.60 2.34
CA ILE A 207 -30.67 1.61 2.92
C ILE A 207 -29.95 0.74 3.97
N LEU A 208 -28.72 0.31 3.69
CA LEU A 208 -27.95 -0.51 4.64
C LEU A 208 -27.68 0.24 5.94
N ARG A 209 -27.38 1.55 5.88
CA ARG A 209 -27.20 2.39 7.08
C ARG A 209 -28.50 2.59 7.86
N GLU A 210 -29.63 2.77 7.17
CA GLU A 210 -30.95 2.86 7.82
C GLU A 210 -31.31 1.53 8.52
N ALA A 211 -31.14 0.41 7.80
CA ALA A 211 -31.43 -0.92 8.29
C ALA A 211 -30.52 -1.34 9.44
N TYR A 212 -29.27 -0.87 9.49
CA TYR A 212 -28.26 -1.29 10.47
C TYR A 212 -28.75 -1.29 11.92
N SER A 213 -29.50 -0.26 12.32
CA SER A 213 -30.04 -0.14 13.69
C SER A 213 -31.09 -1.20 14.06
N THR A 214 -31.69 -1.84 13.06
CA THR A 214 -32.75 -2.84 13.21
C THR A 214 -32.27 -4.27 12.99
N LEU A 215 -31.06 -4.44 12.47
CA LEU A 215 -30.44 -5.74 12.24
C LEU A 215 -29.82 -6.26 13.54
N ASP A 216 -29.86 -7.58 13.73
CA ASP A 216 -29.17 -8.26 14.82
C ASP A 216 -28.21 -9.35 14.30
N GLY A 217 -27.41 -9.87 15.22
CA GLY A 217 -26.53 -11.01 14.98
C GLY A 217 -25.57 -10.84 13.81
N GLU A 218 -25.48 -11.89 12.98
CA GLU A 218 -24.53 -11.99 11.88
C GLU A 218 -24.80 -10.97 10.76
N LEU A 219 -26.07 -10.67 10.49
CA LEU A 219 -26.42 -9.76 9.40
C LEU A 219 -26.00 -8.33 9.73
N ALA A 220 -26.15 -7.91 10.99
CA ALA A 220 -25.61 -6.64 11.48
C ALA A 220 -24.07 -6.61 11.39
N GLU A 221 -23.39 -7.70 11.79
CA GLU A 221 -21.92 -7.81 11.70
C GLU A 221 -21.44 -7.68 10.24
N LYS A 222 -22.12 -8.35 9.28
CA LYS A 222 -21.81 -8.25 7.84
C LYS A 222 -22.03 -6.83 7.31
N VAL A 223 -23.16 -6.20 7.63
CA VAL A 223 -23.45 -4.83 7.19
C VAL A 223 -22.44 -3.83 7.76
N ALA A 224 -22.10 -3.92 9.04
CA ALA A 224 -21.05 -3.09 9.62
C ALA A 224 -19.71 -3.28 8.90
N HIS A 225 -19.35 -4.53 8.61
CA HIS A 225 -18.09 -4.87 7.96
C HIS A 225 -17.98 -4.25 6.55
N ILE A 226 -19.01 -4.37 5.71
CA ILE A 226 -18.96 -3.79 4.35
C ILE A 226 -19.04 -2.26 4.35
N LEU A 227 -19.78 -1.67 5.30
CA LEU A 227 -19.92 -0.21 5.41
C LEU A 227 -18.68 0.48 5.98
N GLU A 228 -17.84 -0.25 6.71
CA GLU A 228 -16.52 0.21 7.13
C GLU A 228 -15.57 0.28 5.92
N LEU A 229 -15.50 -0.79 5.14
CA LEU A 229 -14.70 -0.88 3.92
C LEU A 229 -15.25 -2.01 3.04
N PRO A 230 -15.53 -1.77 1.75
CA PRO A 230 -16.03 -2.79 0.83
C PRO A 230 -14.97 -3.87 0.57
N SER A 231 -15.40 -5.07 0.17
CA SER A 231 -14.50 -6.20 -0.08
C SER A 231 -13.49 -5.90 -1.20
N HIS A 232 -13.87 -5.11 -2.21
CA HIS A 232 -12.97 -4.70 -3.29
C HIS A 232 -11.78 -3.85 -2.81
N CYS A 233 -11.91 -3.17 -1.67
CA CYS A 233 -10.84 -2.38 -1.05
C CYS A 233 -10.12 -3.12 0.08
N ARG A 234 -10.42 -4.41 0.30
CA ARG A 234 -9.80 -5.24 1.34
C ARG A 234 -8.80 -6.21 0.73
N LEU A 235 -7.68 -6.39 1.42
CA LEU A 235 -6.70 -7.42 1.10
C LEU A 235 -7.23 -8.79 1.55
N GLN A 236 -7.58 -9.64 0.58
CA GLN A 236 -8.34 -10.88 0.78
C GLN A 236 -7.73 -11.80 1.84
N TRP A 237 -6.42 -12.01 1.80
CA TRP A 237 -5.73 -12.94 2.70
C TRP A 237 -5.95 -12.60 4.18
N PHE A 238 -5.97 -11.31 4.53
CA PHE A 238 -6.20 -10.87 5.91
C PHE A 238 -7.65 -11.00 6.36
N GLN A 239 -8.60 -11.21 5.44
CA GLN A 239 -10.02 -11.42 5.74
C GLN A 239 -10.40 -12.90 5.92
N VAL A 240 -9.55 -13.85 5.51
CA VAL A 240 -9.86 -15.29 5.53
C VAL A 240 -10.33 -15.77 6.91
N LYS A 241 -9.66 -15.34 7.99
CA LYS A 241 -10.05 -15.71 9.36
C LYS A 241 -11.40 -15.14 9.77
N TRP A 242 -11.72 -13.93 9.33
CA TRP A 242 -13.01 -13.31 9.60
C TRP A 242 -14.13 -14.10 8.90
N HIS A 243 -13.95 -14.40 7.61
CA HIS A 243 -14.90 -15.21 6.85
C HIS A 243 -15.05 -16.63 7.41
N LEU A 244 -13.95 -17.31 7.75
CA LEU A 244 -14.00 -18.61 8.43
C LEU A 244 -14.89 -18.57 9.67
N LYS A 245 -14.71 -17.57 10.53
CA LYS A 245 -15.53 -17.41 11.73
C LYS A 245 -17.02 -17.22 11.39
N MET A 246 -17.35 -16.48 10.34
CA MET A 246 -18.73 -16.31 9.87
C MET A 246 -19.33 -17.63 9.38
N TYR A 247 -18.63 -18.36 8.50
CA TYR A 247 -19.13 -19.63 7.96
C TYR A 247 -19.24 -20.72 9.04
N GLU A 248 -18.37 -20.71 10.05
CA GLU A 248 -18.44 -21.69 11.13
C GLU A 248 -19.57 -21.44 12.14
N ARG A 249 -20.00 -20.19 12.32
CA ARG A 249 -21.15 -19.85 13.18
C ARG A 249 -22.48 -20.30 12.58
N ASN A 250 -22.55 -20.39 11.25
CA ASN A 250 -23.72 -20.89 10.53
C ASN A 250 -23.94 -22.42 10.66
N LYS A 251 -23.12 -23.14 11.44
CA LYS A 251 -23.25 -24.58 11.66
C LYS A 251 -24.52 -25.00 12.41
N ASP A 252 -25.14 -24.09 13.16
CA ASP A 252 -26.27 -24.40 14.04
C ASP A 252 -27.64 -24.43 13.35
N ILE A 253 -27.71 -24.15 12.03
CA ILE A 253 -28.95 -24.16 11.25
C ILE A 253 -28.71 -24.95 9.95
N ASN A 254 -28.81 -26.29 9.98
CA ASN A 254 -28.86 -27.16 8.80
C ASN A 254 -27.83 -26.88 7.67
N SER A 255 -26.62 -26.40 8.00
CA SER A 255 -25.62 -26.07 6.99
C SER A 255 -25.01 -27.31 6.34
N SER A 256 -25.12 -27.36 5.02
CA SER A 256 -24.65 -28.39 4.08
C SER A 256 -23.27 -28.94 4.43
N THR A 257 -23.10 -30.27 4.35
CA THR A 257 -21.82 -31.00 4.38
C THR A 257 -20.71 -30.27 3.59
N THR A 258 -21.08 -29.58 2.51
CA THR A 258 -20.18 -28.75 1.69
C THR A 258 -19.49 -27.64 2.48
N ILE A 259 -20.20 -26.83 3.29
CA ILE A 259 -19.60 -25.70 4.03
C ILE A 259 -18.58 -26.22 5.05
N ASN A 260 -18.86 -27.36 5.69
CA ASN A 260 -17.93 -27.98 6.63
C ASN A 260 -16.64 -28.44 5.93
N LEU A 261 -16.75 -29.07 4.76
CA LEU A 261 -15.60 -29.46 3.94
C LEU A 261 -14.78 -28.26 3.50
N LEU A 262 -15.44 -27.18 3.06
CA LEU A 262 -14.77 -25.93 2.67
C LEU A 262 -14.05 -25.27 3.84
N CYS A 263 -14.67 -25.21 5.02
CA CYS A 263 -14.04 -24.65 6.22
C CYS A 263 -12.83 -25.49 6.66
N GLU A 264 -12.91 -26.82 6.57
CA GLU A 264 -11.78 -27.70 6.88
C GLU A 264 -10.63 -27.51 5.90
N LEU A 265 -10.91 -27.52 4.59
CA LEU A 265 -9.92 -27.26 3.55
C LEU A 265 -9.29 -25.88 3.71
N ALA A 266 -10.10 -24.85 3.98
CA ALA A 266 -9.62 -23.49 4.18
C ALA A 266 -8.70 -23.37 5.41
N LYS A 267 -8.97 -24.08 6.51
CA LYS A 267 -8.07 -24.11 7.67
C LYS A 267 -6.74 -24.77 7.35
N LEU A 268 -6.77 -25.91 6.64
CA LEU A 268 -5.55 -26.61 6.24
C LEU A 268 -4.73 -25.74 5.28
N ASN A 269 -5.35 -25.23 4.21
CA ASN A 269 -4.72 -24.34 3.26
C ASN A 269 -4.15 -23.09 3.94
N PHE A 270 -4.93 -22.42 4.80
CA PHE A 270 -4.48 -21.22 5.51
C PHE A 270 -3.21 -21.51 6.33
N ASN A 271 -3.21 -22.60 7.09
CA ASN A 271 -2.09 -22.96 7.96
C ASN A 271 -0.85 -23.42 7.18
N MET A 272 -1.03 -24.16 6.09
CA MET A 272 0.07 -24.59 5.21
C MET A 272 0.72 -23.38 4.52
N VAL A 273 -0.08 -22.49 3.94
CA VAL A 273 0.40 -21.25 3.31
C VAL A 273 1.06 -20.33 4.34
N GLN A 274 0.47 -20.18 5.53
CA GLN A 274 1.09 -19.41 6.62
C GLN A 274 2.43 -19.99 7.06
N ALA A 275 2.61 -21.31 7.07
CA ALA A 275 3.88 -21.94 7.38
C ALA A 275 4.96 -21.57 6.35
N THR A 276 4.63 -21.57 5.05
CA THR A 276 5.50 -21.05 3.99
C THR A 276 5.88 -19.59 4.25
N HIS A 277 4.89 -18.73 4.53
CA HIS A 277 5.14 -17.31 4.81
C HIS A 277 6.02 -17.08 6.03
N GLN A 278 5.90 -17.90 7.08
CA GLN A 278 6.76 -17.81 8.26
C GLN A 278 8.22 -18.17 7.93
N ASN A 279 8.46 -19.16 7.07
CA ASN A 279 9.81 -19.48 6.60
C ASN A 279 10.43 -18.32 5.82
N GLU A 280 9.67 -17.72 4.91
CA GLU A 280 10.10 -16.55 4.14
C GLU A 280 10.38 -15.35 5.05
N LEU A 281 9.52 -15.11 6.04
CA LEU A 281 9.70 -14.02 7.01
C LEU A 281 11.00 -14.19 7.82
N LYS A 282 11.38 -15.43 8.17
CA LYS A 282 12.67 -15.70 8.81
C LYS A 282 13.85 -15.41 7.89
N GLU A 283 13.75 -15.72 6.60
CA GLU A 283 14.77 -15.39 5.62
C GLU A 283 14.95 -13.88 5.49
N VAL A 284 13.85 -13.13 5.33
CA VAL A 284 13.86 -11.68 5.24
C VAL A 284 14.38 -11.05 6.53
N SER A 285 13.97 -11.56 7.70
CA SER A 285 14.48 -11.15 8.99
C SER A 285 16.00 -11.34 9.09
N ARG A 286 16.51 -12.52 8.72
CA ARG A 286 17.97 -12.79 8.75
C ARG A 286 18.73 -11.88 7.79
N TRP A 287 18.18 -11.66 6.59
CA TRP A 287 18.75 -10.71 5.64
C TRP A 287 18.90 -9.33 6.29
N TRP A 288 17.84 -8.81 6.87
CA TRP A 288 17.85 -7.49 7.52
C TRP A 288 18.83 -7.40 8.69
N GLU A 289 18.89 -8.43 9.53
CA GLU A 289 19.85 -8.52 10.63
C GLU A 289 21.30 -8.54 10.11
N ASN A 290 21.57 -9.28 9.04
CA ASN A 290 22.91 -9.43 8.45
C ASN A 290 23.43 -8.15 7.79
N LEU A 291 22.55 -7.23 7.38
CA LEU A 291 22.98 -5.91 6.90
C LEU A 291 23.68 -5.09 8.00
N GLY A 292 23.44 -5.42 9.27
CA GLY A 292 24.07 -4.74 10.40
C GLY A 292 23.76 -3.25 10.44
N LEU A 293 22.51 -2.88 10.09
CA LEU A 293 22.02 -1.50 10.10
C LEU A 293 21.72 -1.00 11.52
N PHE A 294 21.48 -1.92 12.46
CA PHE A 294 21.31 -1.60 13.88
C PHE A 294 22.51 -0.84 14.42
N GLY A 295 22.26 0.26 15.12
CA GLY A 295 23.31 1.14 15.62
C GLY A 295 23.80 2.16 14.60
N LYS A 296 23.67 1.89 13.29
CA LYS A 296 24.15 2.76 12.19
C LYS A 296 23.07 3.67 11.64
N LEU A 297 21.82 3.21 11.61
CA LEU A 297 20.65 3.95 11.12
C LEU A 297 19.57 4.12 12.20
N ASN A 298 19.96 4.53 13.41
CA ASN A 298 19.04 4.60 14.56
C ASN A 298 17.91 5.65 14.41
N PHE A 299 18.04 6.55 13.44
CA PHE A 299 17.02 7.55 13.12
C PHE A 299 15.90 6.98 12.23
N ALA A 300 16.14 5.86 11.54
CA ALA A 300 15.20 5.27 10.61
C ALA A 300 14.29 4.23 11.29
N ARG A 301 13.11 4.04 10.72
CA ARG A 301 12.11 3.07 11.15
C ARG A 301 12.59 1.64 10.86
N ASP A 302 12.64 0.83 11.90
CA ASP A 302 12.82 -0.62 11.78
C ASP A 302 11.47 -1.32 11.61
N ARG A 303 11.10 -1.59 10.34
CA ARG A 303 9.77 -2.08 9.92
C ARG A 303 9.85 -3.23 8.92
N VAL A 304 10.87 -4.08 9.02
CA VAL A 304 11.07 -5.16 8.06
C VAL A 304 9.93 -6.20 8.08
N ILE A 305 9.31 -6.42 9.25
CA ILE A 305 8.18 -7.36 9.37
C ILE A 305 6.93 -6.79 8.71
N GLU A 306 6.64 -5.51 8.95
CA GLU A 306 5.56 -4.77 8.28
C GLU A 306 5.82 -4.66 6.76
N SER A 307 7.08 -4.54 6.35
CA SER A 307 7.50 -4.59 4.93
C SER A 307 7.19 -5.95 4.29
N PHE A 308 7.42 -7.04 5.00
CA PHE A 308 7.01 -8.37 4.54
C PHE A 308 5.49 -8.53 4.47
N MET A 309 4.76 -7.97 5.43
CA MET A 309 3.28 -7.96 5.41
C MET A 309 2.73 -7.20 4.20
N THR A 310 3.46 -6.20 3.68
CA THR A 310 3.10 -5.50 2.43
C THR A 310 3.17 -6.44 1.24
N GLY A 311 4.27 -7.18 1.06
CA GLY A 311 4.39 -8.18 -0.01
C GLY A 311 3.33 -9.28 0.07
N LEU A 312 3.02 -9.74 1.29
CA LEU A 312 1.96 -10.71 1.57
C LEU A 312 0.55 -10.18 1.26
N GLY A 313 0.32 -8.89 1.48
CA GLY A 313 -0.91 -8.22 1.11
C GLY A 313 -1.14 -8.17 -0.40
N LEU A 314 -0.06 -7.94 -1.17
CA LEU A 314 -0.12 -7.90 -2.63
C LEU A 314 -0.28 -9.30 -3.24
N VAL A 315 0.54 -10.28 -2.81
CA VAL A 315 0.50 -11.65 -3.33
C VAL A 315 0.74 -12.67 -2.22
N TYR A 316 -0.32 -13.35 -1.80
CA TYR A 316 -0.26 -14.37 -0.75
C TYR A 316 0.02 -15.79 -1.27
N ASP A 317 -0.08 -16.05 -2.58
CA ASP A 317 0.11 -17.39 -3.15
C ASP A 317 1.50 -17.96 -2.82
N PRO A 318 1.63 -19.11 -2.13
CA PRO A 318 2.91 -19.70 -1.77
C PRO A 318 3.86 -19.92 -2.96
N LYS A 319 3.35 -20.08 -4.19
CA LYS A 319 4.18 -20.23 -5.41
C LYS A 319 4.99 -18.98 -5.73
N GLN A 320 4.60 -17.81 -5.23
CA GLN A 320 5.27 -16.53 -5.47
C GLN A 320 6.18 -16.14 -4.29
N SER A 321 6.99 -17.08 -3.82
CA SER A 321 7.87 -16.89 -2.65
C SER A 321 8.88 -15.77 -2.85
N SER A 322 9.62 -15.80 -3.96
CA SER A 322 10.65 -14.79 -4.26
C SER A 322 10.05 -13.38 -4.40
N TYR A 323 8.87 -13.26 -5.02
CA TYR A 323 8.11 -12.01 -5.08
C TYR A 323 7.96 -11.36 -3.70
N ARG A 324 7.45 -12.11 -2.71
CA ARG A 324 7.23 -11.55 -1.37
C ARG A 324 8.53 -11.11 -0.72
N LYS A 325 9.61 -11.87 -0.89
CA LYS A 325 10.93 -11.52 -0.35
C LYS A 325 11.47 -10.26 -1.00
N TRP A 326 11.41 -10.15 -2.33
CA TRP A 326 11.88 -8.96 -3.06
C TRP A 326 11.08 -7.71 -2.70
N ILE A 327 9.75 -7.80 -2.65
CA ILE A 327 8.90 -6.68 -2.25
C ILE A 327 9.15 -6.28 -0.80
N ALA A 328 9.37 -7.23 0.11
CA ALA A 328 9.72 -6.93 1.49
C ALA A 328 11.04 -6.17 1.60
N LYS A 329 12.09 -6.65 0.89
CA LYS A 329 13.39 -5.99 0.82
C LYS A 329 13.25 -4.56 0.27
N ALA A 330 12.59 -4.40 -0.88
CA ALA A 330 12.39 -3.10 -1.52
C ALA A 330 11.58 -2.13 -0.63
N THR A 331 10.51 -2.60 0.01
CA THR A 331 9.68 -1.78 0.92
C THR A 331 10.50 -1.29 2.11
N ALA A 332 11.32 -2.15 2.71
CA ALA A 332 12.20 -1.76 3.81
C ALA A 332 13.22 -0.69 3.38
N LEU A 333 13.76 -0.79 2.16
CA LEU A 333 14.67 0.21 1.60
C LEU A 333 13.95 1.54 1.30
N VAL A 334 12.73 1.52 0.77
CA VAL A 334 11.90 2.72 0.58
C VAL A 334 11.70 3.44 1.92
N ILE A 335 11.36 2.72 2.99
CA ILE A 335 11.14 3.31 4.32
C ILE A 335 12.40 4.00 4.87
N VAL A 336 13.56 3.34 4.76
CA VAL A 336 14.83 3.94 5.20
C VAL A 336 15.21 5.14 4.33
N MET A 337 14.94 5.07 3.03
CA MET A 337 15.19 6.18 2.10
C MET A 337 14.32 7.38 2.46
N ASP A 338 13.03 7.17 2.72
CA ASP A 338 12.09 8.20 3.20
C ASP A 338 12.67 8.91 4.44
N ASP A 339 13.04 8.15 5.48
CA ASP A 339 13.61 8.68 6.73
C ASP A 339 14.94 9.43 6.56
N ILE A 340 15.72 9.08 5.53
CA ILE A 340 16.93 9.83 5.18
C ILE A 340 16.56 11.21 4.62
N TYR A 341 15.52 11.31 3.78
CA TYR A 341 15.17 12.54 3.08
C TYR A 341 14.30 13.49 3.91
N ASP A 342 13.29 12.98 4.61
CA ASP A 342 12.31 13.81 5.30
C ASP A 342 12.73 14.20 6.73
N VAL A 343 13.55 13.36 7.39
CA VAL A 343 14.00 13.54 8.78
C VAL A 343 15.50 13.88 8.83
N TYR A 344 16.39 12.99 8.42
CA TYR A 344 17.76 13.01 8.92
C TYR A 344 18.78 13.79 8.07
N GLY A 345 18.71 13.65 6.74
CA GLY A 345 19.67 14.23 5.80
C GLY A 345 19.57 15.75 5.69
N SER A 346 20.70 16.41 5.46
CA SER A 346 20.72 17.83 5.08
C SER A 346 20.53 17.96 3.58
N LEU A 347 19.98 19.09 3.12
CA LEU A 347 19.64 19.27 1.71
C LEU A 347 20.84 19.07 0.75
N GLU A 348 22.05 19.49 1.16
CA GLU A 348 23.29 19.29 0.38
C GLU A 348 23.63 17.80 0.25
N GLU A 349 23.59 17.06 1.36
CA GLU A 349 23.84 15.61 1.36
C GLU A 349 22.79 14.86 0.52
N LEU A 350 21.52 15.26 0.60
CA LEU A 350 20.44 14.66 -0.18
C LEU A 350 20.63 14.87 -1.68
N GLN A 351 21.13 16.03 -2.11
CA GLN A 351 21.46 16.28 -3.53
C GLN A 351 22.58 15.35 -4.00
N HIS A 352 23.66 15.22 -3.23
CA HIS A 352 24.75 14.31 -3.54
C HIS A 352 24.32 12.84 -3.55
N PHE A 353 23.49 12.44 -2.58
CA PHE A 353 22.94 11.08 -2.53
C PHE A 353 22.01 10.80 -3.72
N THR A 354 21.14 11.74 -4.10
CA THR A 354 20.28 11.63 -5.29
C THR A 354 21.13 11.43 -6.54
N ASN A 355 22.19 12.22 -6.72
CA ASN A 355 23.10 12.11 -7.86
C ASN A 355 23.81 10.74 -7.90
N ALA A 356 24.20 10.21 -6.74
CA ALA A 356 24.81 8.89 -6.65
C ALA A 356 23.85 7.77 -7.07
N VAL A 357 22.57 7.85 -6.69
CA VAL A 357 21.54 6.90 -7.10
C VAL A 357 21.22 7.05 -8.59
N ASP A 358 21.10 8.26 -9.11
CA ASP A 358 20.83 8.51 -10.53
C ASP A 358 21.94 7.97 -11.44
N ARG A 359 23.21 8.18 -11.06
CA ARG A 359 24.38 7.65 -11.78
C ARG A 359 24.65 6.19 -11.48
N TRP A 360 24.12 5.69 -10.38
CA TRP A 360 24.36 4.35 -9.86
C TRP A 360 25.86 4.06 -9.66
N ASP A 361 26.62 5.03 -9.14
CA ASP A 361 28.09 4.99 -8.97
C ASP A 361 28.49 5.25 -7.51
N SER A 362 29.19 4.29 -6.90
CA SER A 362 29.69 4.38 -5.52
C SER A 362 30.84 5.39 -5.34
N LYS A 363 31.39 5.95 -6.42
CA LYS A 363 32.36 7.05 -6.32
C LYS A 363 31.71 8.35 -5.88
N GLU A 364 30.45 8.56 -6.23
CA GLU A 364 29.70 9.79 -5.92
C GLU A 364 29.41 9.92 -4.40
N ILE A 365 29.43 8.80 -3.67
CA ILE A 365 29.18 8.78 -2.21
C ILE A 365 30.44 8.96 -1.36
N GLN A 366 31.65 9.12 -1.94
CA GLN A 366 32.90 9.17 -1.15
C GLN A 366 32.93 10.32 -0.14
N HIS A 367 32.29 11.44 -0.48
CA HIS A 367 32.20 12.64 0.35
C HIS A 367 31.00 12.64 1.30
N LEU A 368 30.08 11.67 1.17
CA LEU A 368 28.90 11.58 2.01
C LEU A 368 29.21 11.02 3.41
N PRO A 369 28.36 11.28 4.40
CA PRO A 369 28.46 10.64 5.71
C PRO A 369 28.36 9.11 5.63
N ASP A 370 28.94 8.43 6.62
CA ASP A 370 29.01 6.96 6.64
C ASP A 370 27.62 6.30 6.55
N TYR A 371 26.60 6.86 7.18
CA TYR A 371 25.25 6.30 7.15
C TYR A 371 24.67 6.25 5.71
N MET A 372 24.93 7.28 4.89
CA MET A 372 24.52 7.32 3.48
C MET A 372 25.34 6.36 2.64
N LYS A 373 26.66 6.26 2.90
CA LYS A 373 27.51 5.29 2.20
C LYS A 373 27.04 3.86 2.45
N ILE A 374 26.75 3.53 3.71
CA ILE A 374 26.21 2.23 4.11
C ILE A 374 24.89 1.98 3.40
N PHE A 375 23.96 2.93 3.47
CA PHE A 375 22.64 2.74 2.86
C PHE A 375 22.69 2.62 1.34
N PHE A 376 23.51 3.44 0.66
CA PHE A 376 23.75 3.31 -0.78
C PHE A 376 24.28 1.93 -1.15
N GLN A 377 25.26 1.42 -0.40
CA GLN A 377 25.82 0.10 -0.67
C GLN A 377 24.75 -1.00 -0.51
N VAL A 378 23.93 -0.92 0.53
CA VAL A 378 22.80 -1.84 0.73
C VAL A 378 21.79 -1.76 -0.41
N LEU A 379 21.41 -0.55 -0.82
CA LEU A 379 20.50 -0.32 -1.95
C LEU A 379 21.06 -0.91 -3.24
N TYR A 380 22.33 -0.63 -3.51
CA TYR A 380 23.06 -1.11 -4.68
C TYR A 380 23.09 -2.64 -4.70
N ASP A 381 23.62 -3.27 -3.65
CA ASP A 381 23.80 -4.73 -3.59
C ASP A 381 22.46 -5.45 -3.67
N THR A 382 21.47 -5.00 -2.89
CA THR A 382 20.13 -5.61 -2.88
C THR A 382 19.45 -5.50 -4.25
N THR A 383 19.56 -4.35 -4.93
CA THR A 383 18.92 -4.16 -6.25
C THR A 383 19.60 -5.00 -7.33
N ASN A 384 20.95 -5.10 -7.30
CA ASN A 384 21.66 -5.96 -8.25
C ASN A 384 21.37 -7.45 -7.99
N GLU A 385 21.35 -7.88 -6.72
CA GLU A 385 20.97 -9.25 -6.33
C GLU A 385 19.56 -9.59 -6.85
N MET A 386 18.57 -8.72 -6.59
CA MET A 386 17.20 -8.94 -7.08
C MET A 386 17.14 -9.01 -8.61
N ALA A 387 17.86 -8.16 -9.33
CA ALA A 387 17.90 -8.21 -10.79
C ALA A 387 18.50 -9.53 -11.32
N ASP A 388 19.55 -10.03 -10.67
CA ASP A 388 20.16 -11.31 -11.01
C ASP A 388 19.22 -12.49 -10.68
N GLU A 389 18.56 -12.47 -9.53
CA GLU A 389 17.59 -13.49 -9.13
C GLU A 389 16.38 -13.52 -10.07
N ILE A 390 15.83 -12.36 -10.44
CA ILE A 390 14.73 -12.25 -11.41
C ILE A 390 15.16 -12.79 -12.77
N ARG A 391 16.36 -12.45 -13.26
CA ARG A 391 16.88 -13.02 -14.51
C ARG A 391 16.90 -14.53 -14.46
N ASN A 392 17.40 -15.10 -13.36
CA ASN A 392 17.53 -16.54 -13.20
C ASN A 392 16.17 -17.26 -13.04
N GLU A 393 15.21 -16.65 -12.33
CA GLU A 393 13.91 -17.27 -12.03
C GLU A 393 12.84 -17.03 -13.10
N LYS A 394 12.87 -15.88 -13.77
CA LYS A 394 11.81 -15.40 -14.68
C LYS A 394 12.27 -15.21 -16.12
N GLY A 395 13.58 -15.33 -16.36
CA GLY A 395 14.19 -15.26 -17.68
C GLY A 395 14.55 -13.85 -18.16
N TRP A 396 14.18 -12.80 -17.42
CA TRP A 396 14.37 -11.40 -17.82
C TRP A 396 15.84 -11.01 -17.99
N ASN A 397 16.26 -10.71 -19.21
CA ASN A 397 17.65 -10.36 -19.49
C ASN A 397 18.03 -8.91 -19.10
N GLN A 398 17.08 -7.98 -19.07
CA GLN A 398 17.33 -6.55 -18.85
C GLN A 398 16.50 -5.96 -17.69
N VAL A 399 16.60 -6.49 -16.47
CA VAL A 399 15.83 -5.98 -15.31
C VAL A 399 16.49 -4.75 -14.66
N LEU A 400 17.80 -4.82 -14.49
CA LEU A 400 18.57 -3.86 -13.71
C LEU A 400 18.40 -2.39 -14.18
N PRO A 401 18.43 -2.07 -15.50
CA PRO A 401 18.23 -0.69 -15.95
C PRO A 401 16.92 -0.07 -15.49
N TYR A 402 15.82 -0.85 -15.49
CA TYR A 402 14.51 -0.37 -15.03
C TYR A 402 14.47 -0.16 -13.53
N LEU A 403 15.06 -1.07 -12.74
CA LEU A 403 15.16 -0.90 -11.28
C LEU A 403 16.00 0.32 -10.90
N LYS A 404 17.13 0.55 -11.59
CA LYS A 404 17.95 1.76 -11.40
C LYS A 404 17.14 3.03 -11.68
N LYS A 405 16.45 3.05 -12.82
CA LYS A 405 15.65 4.21 -13.24
C LYS A 405 14.56 4.54 -12.22
N VAL A 406 13.81 3.54 -11.75
CA VAL A 406 12.72 3.81 -10.80
C VAL A 406 13.22 4.27 -9.43
N TRP A 407 14.38 3.79 -8.97
CA TRP A 407 15.03 4.33 -7.77
C TRP A 407 15.52 5.77 -7.98
N ALA A 408 16.07 6.09 -9.15
CA ALA A 408 16.47 7.44 -9.50
C ALA A 408 15.27 8.40 -9.56
N ASP A 409 14.16 7.99 -10.18
CA ASP A 409 12.93 8.79 -10.27
C ASP A 409 12.32 9.01 -8.87
N HIS A 410 12.28 7.97 -8.03
CA HIS A 410 11.83 8.07 -6.64
C HIS A 410 12.70 9.03 -5.82
N THR A 411 14.04 8.90 -5.87
CA THR A 411 14.97 9.80 -5.15
C THR A 411 14.87 11.26 -5.61
N LYS A 412 14.69 11.51 -6.90
CA LYS A 412 14.47 12.87 -7.42
C LYS A 412 13.16 13.47 -6.90
N ALA A 413 12.10 12.67 -6.82
CA ALA A 413 10.81 13.10 -6.34
C ALA A 413 10.84 13.42 -4.83
N ILE A 414 11.45 12.57 -3.98
CA ILE A 414 11.59 12.86 -2.54
C ILE A 414 12.57 14.01 -2.26
N LEU A 415 13.58 14.22 -3.13
CA LEU A 415 14.42 15.41 -3.08
C LEU A 415 13.61 16.69 -3.33
N MET A 416 12.61 16.65 -4.22
CA MET A 416 11.73 17.80 -4.47
C MET A 416 10.95 18.16 -3.21
N GLU A 417 10.39 17.17 -2.49
CA GLU A 417 9.69 17.43 -1.23
C GLU A 417 10.64 17.99 -0.15
N ALA A 418 11.87 17.47 -0.07
CA ALA A 418 12.89 18.00 0.83
C ALA A 418 13.28 19.47 0.50
N LYS A 419 13.31 19.84 -0.78
CA LYS A 419 13.52 21.24 -1.20
C LYS A 419 12.35 22.13 -0.78
N TRP A 420 11.12 21.70 -1.06
CA TRP A 420 9.92 22.44 -0.64
C TRP A 420 9.92 22.69 0.87
N TYR A 421 10.20 21.65 1.66
CA TYR A 421 10.31 21.76 3.11
C TYR A 421 11.39 22.76 3.54
N ASN A 422 12.60 22.65 2.99
CA ASN A 422 13.73 23.51 3.36
C ASN A 422 13.51 24.99 2.98
N GLU A 423 12.82 25.25 1.87
CA GLU A 423 12.49 26.59 1.39
C GLU A 423 11.24 27.18 2.07
N GLY A 424 10.50 26.38 2.84
CA GLY A 424 9.19 26.76 3.37
C GLY A 424 8.14 26.96 2.28
N TYR A 425 8.34 26.34 1.11
CA TYR A 425 7.42 26.41 -0.01
C TYR A 425 6.25 25.45 0.20
N ILE A 426 5.03 25.95 -0.01
CA ILE A 426 3.80 25.15 0.06
C ILE A 426 3.29 24.99 -1.37
N PRO A 427 3.42 23.81 -1.99
CA PRO A 427 2.92 23.57 -3.33
C PRO A 427 1.40 23.65 -3.39
N SER A 428 0.86 23.90 -4.58
CA SER A 428 -0.56 23.68 -4.83
C SER A 428 -0.91 22.18 -4.71
N LEU A 429 -2.18 21.82 -4.50
CA LEU A 429 -2.59 20.42 -4.45
C LEU A 429 -2.20 19.66 -5.73
N GLU A 430 -2.39 20.28 -6.91
CA GLU A 430 -2.04 19.67 -8.20
C GLU A 430 -0.53 19.45 -8.32
N GLU A 431 0.28 20.45 -7.95
CA GLU A 431 1.74 20.36 -7.94
C GLU A 431 2.22 19.27 -6.96
N TYR A 432 1.67 19.26 -5.74
CA TYR A 432 1.95 18.24 -4.73
C TYR A 432 1.64 16.85 -5.25
N LEU A 433 0.43 16.61 -5.76
CA LEU A 433 0.02 15.29 -6.21
C LEU A 433 0.82 14.83 -7.43
N SER A 434 1.20 15.74 -8.33
CA SER A 434 2.03 15.43 -9.50
C SER A 434 3.41 14.86 -9.16
N ASN A 435 3.94 15.20 -7.97
CA ASN A 435 5.16 14.63 -7.40
C ASN A 435 4.85 13.48 -6.42
N GLY A 436 3.78 13.62 -5.63
CA GLY A 436 3.41 12.79 -4.50
C GLY A 436 3.13 11.33 -4.85
N TRP A 437 2.60 11.07 -6.05
CA TRP A 437 2.40 9.69 -6.50
C TRP A 437 3.74 8.96 -6.65
N MET A 438 4.81 9.63 -7.09
CA MET A 438 6.15 9.05 -7.22
C MET A 438 6.85 8.85 -5.86
N THR A 439 6.64 9.78 -4.91
CA THR A 439 7.25 9.71 -3.57
C THR A 439 6.61 8.67 -2.67
N SER A 440 5.45 8.12 -3.03
CA SER A 440 4.79 7.03 -2.27
C SER A 440 5.60 5.73 -2.20
N GLY A 441 6.62 5.57 -3.05
CA GLY A 441 7.37 4.32 -3.23
C GLY A 441 6.61 3.23 -4.00
N CYS A 442 5.32 3.44 -4.30
CA CYS A 442 4.49 2.49 -5.03
C CYS A 442 5.04 2.20 -6.44
N LEU A 443 5.66 3.17 -7.11
CA LEU A 443 6.22 2.97 -8.44
C LEU A 443 7.39 1.97 -8.41
N VAL A 444 8.26 2.05 -7.40
CA VAL A 444 9.35 1.08 -7.18
C VAL A 444 8.79 -0.32 -7.02
N LEU A 445 7.78 -0.47 -6.14
CA LEU A 445 7.14 -1.75 -5.88
C LEU A 445 6.36 -2.29 -7.10
N GLY A 446 5.74 -1.41 -7.89
CA GLY A 446 4.98 -1.76 -9.08
C GLY A 446 5.88 -2.27 -10.22
N VAL A 447 6.98 -1.56 -10.50
CA VAL A 447 7.97 -2.01 -11.49
C VAL A 447 8.59 -3.33 -11.06
N LEU A 448 8.99 -3.46 -9.79
CA LEU A 448 9.51 -4.73 -9.27
C LEU A 448 8.46 -5.85 -9.36
N SER A 449 7.20 -5.56 -9.05
CA SER A 449 6.10 -6.54 -9.12
C SER A 449 5.91 -7.08 -10.54
N PHE A 450 5.98 -6.22 -11.55
CA PHE A 450 5.86 -6.63 -12.95
C PHE A 450 6.89 -7.70 -13.31
N PHE A 451 8.17 -7.42 -13.06
CA PHE A 451 9.27 -8.36 -13.36
C PHE A 451 9.23 -9.62 -12.49
N SER A 452 8.68 -9.50 -11.28
CA SER A 452 8.63 -10.61 -10.32
C SER A 452 7.52 -11.61 -10.62
N ILE A 453 6.43 -11.19 -11.27
CA ILE A 453 5.28 -12.03 -11.60
C ILE A 453 5.40 -12.58 -13.03
N MET A 454 5.69 -11.71 -13.99
CA MET A 454 5.71 -12.06 -15.41
C MET A 454 6.98 -12.83 -15.77
N ASN A 455 6.83 -13.86 -16.60
CA ASN A 455 7.99 -14.44 -17.30
C ASN A 455 8.27 -13.62 -18.57
N GLU A 456 9.53 -13.56 -19.02
CA GLU A 456 9.86 -12.93 -20.30
C GLU A 456 9.32 -13.81 -21.46
N VAL A 457 8.19 -13.42 -22.06
CA VAL A 457 7.53 -14.20 -23.13
C VAL A 457 7.55 -13.48 -24.50
N SER A 458 7.58 -12.14 -24.55
CA SER A 458 7.64 -11.39 -25.82
C SER A 458 8.25 -9.98 -25.72
N HIS A 459 8.77 -9.48 -26.84
CA HIS A 459 9.27 -8.10 -27.01
C HIS A 459 8.20 -7.02 -26.79
N GLU A 460 6.92 -7.37 -26.85
CA GLU A 460 5.80 -6.43 -26.62
C GLU A 460 5.76 -5.98 -25.15
N MET A 461 6.22 -6.83 -24.22
CA MET A 461 6.30 -6.51 -22.81
C MET A 461 7.39 -5.46 -22.51
N GLU A 462 8.52 -5.50 -23.22
CA GLU A 462 9.59 -4.49 -23.12
C GLU A 462 9.09 -3.12 -23.61
N HIS A 463 8.46 -3.08 -24.80
CA HIS A 463 7.88 -1.85 -25.34
C HIS A 463 6.81 -1.25 -24.43
N PHE A 464 5.99 -2.09 -23.79
CA PHE A 464 4.99 -1.67 -22.82
C PHE A 464 5.63 -1.05 -21.58
N LEU A 465 6.70 -1.64 -21.06
CA LEU A 465 7.46 -1.07 -19.95
C LEU A 465 8.12 0.25 -20.33
N GLU A 466 8.67 0.39 -21.53
CA GLU A 466 9.33 1.64 -21.93
C GLU A 466 8.34 2.82 -22.03
N ASN A 467 7.12 2.57 -22.52
CA ASN A 467 6.20 3.64 -22.92
C ASN A 467 5.00 3.84 -21.98
N ASN A 468 4.58 2.82 -21.23
CA ASN A 468 3.26 2.83 -20.56
C ASN A 468 3.27 2.50 -19.05
N HIS A 469 4.41 2.10 -18.46
CA HIS A 469 4.47 1.71 -17.04
C HIS A 469 3.99 2.82 -16.09
N GLN A 470 4.34 4.07 -16.35
CA GLN A 470 3.90 5.20 -15.53
C GLN A 470 2.39 5.44 -15.64
N GLN A 471 1.77 5.22 -16.81
CA GLN A 471 0.33 5.42 -16.98
C GLN A 471 -0.49 4.41 -16.18
N ILE A 472 -0.04 3.15 -16.14
CA ILE A 472 -0.77 2.08 -15.44
C ILE A 472 -0.52 2.11 -13.94
N LEU A 473 0.67 2.53 -13.53
CA LEU A 473 1.01 2.63 -12.12
C LEU A 473 0.62 3.97 -11.50
N HIS A 474 0.29 5.00 -12.30
CA HIS A 474 -0.10 6.32 -11.80
C HIS A 474 -1.24 6.24 -10.78
N ASP A 475 -2.37 5.65 -11.14
CA ASP A 475 -3.55 5.62 -10.27
C ASP A 475 -3.33 4.77 -9.01
N PRO A 476 -2.75 3.55 -9.07
CA PRO A 476 -2.34 2.82 -7.87
C PRO A 476 -1.40 3.62 -6.96
N CYS A 477 -0.42 4.31 -7.53
CA CYS A 477 0.51 5.14 -6.77
C CYS A 477 -0.20 6.33 -6.10
N LEU A 478 -1.11 6.99 -6.82
CA LEU A 478 -1.89 8.11 -6.31
C LEU A 478 -2.84 7.66 -5.19
N ILE A 479 -3.50 6.50 -5.35
CA ILE A 479 -4.33 5.90 -4.29
C ILE A 479 -3.48 5.64 -3.04
N LEU A 480 -2.30 5.04 -3.18
CA LEU A 480 -1.43 4.78 -2.04
C LEU A 480 -1.00 6.08 -1.35
N ARG A 481 -0.60 7.10 -2.13
CA ARG A 481 -0.25 8.43 -1.62
C ARG A 481 -1.40 9.03 -0.81
N LEU A 482 -2.60 9.09 -1.38
CA LEU A 482 -3.76 9.69 -0.71
C LEU A 482 -4.15 8.93 0.58
N LEU A 483 -4.10 7.60 0.55
CA LEU A 483 -4.37 6.78 1.75
C LEU A 483 -3.30 6.97 2.82
N ASN A 484 -2.03 7.12 2.42
CA ASN A 484 -0.93 7.43 3.32
C ASN A 484 -1.18 8.80 3.99
N ASP A 485 -1.38 9.86 3.21
CA ASP A 485 -1.53 11.22 3.72
C ASP A 485 -2.73 11.32 4.69
N LEU A 486 -3.85 10.66 4.35
CA LEU A 486 -5.02 10.61 5.25
C LEU A 486 -4.68 10.02 6.61
N SER A 487 -3.77 9.05 6.64
CA SER A 487 -3.35 8.32 7.84
C SER A 487 -2.18 8.98 8.60
N THR A 488 -1.35 9.78 7.92
CA THR A 488 -0.07 10.29 8.48
C THR A 488 -0.01 11.80 8.65
N HIS A 489 -0.95 12.59 8.09
CA HIS A 489 -0.92 14.07 8.11
C HIS A 489 -0.82 14.74 9.49
N LYS A 490 -1.14 14.04 10.59
CA LYS A 490 -1.09 14.61 11.96
C LYS A 490 0.26 14.42 12.66
N VAL A 491 1.08 13.50 12.15
CA VAL A 491 2.32 13.05 12.81
C VAL A 491 3.55 13.60 12.09
N ASN A 492 3.38 14.14 10.88
CA ASN A 492 4.43 14.78 10.08
C ASN A 492 4.53 16.28 10.34
#